data_AF-W9Y9I7-F1
#
_entry.id   AF-W9Y9I7-F1
#
_cell.length_a   1.000
_cell.length_b   1.000
_cell.length_c   1.000
_cell.angle_alpha   90.00
_cell.angle_beta   90.00
_cell.angle_gamma   90.00
#
_symmetry.space_group_name_H-M   'P 1'
#
loop_
_entity.id
_entity.type
_entity.pdbx_description
1 polymer ?
#
loop_
_entity_poly.entity_id
_entity_poly.type
_entity_poly.pdbx_seq_one_letter_code
_entity_poly.pdbx_strand_id
1 'polypeptide(L)'
;MPPAKRRKLSPLPDEASSPNPEVKKDSQEEKGVQKDESNVAAESADAQGAAVGFTSTKDSTADRLARFAALKSRATASAKSNLAEAKAEANRAAVDPELLASLNRKAAIASHNILKADTEEDEGQGAFERKRAWDYTIEESERWDERMQQKKGNRENNAFKDYSAEASKMYDRQIRELEKNARKDGGKHREDYERQKAEILENAARTGGLEIVEMDNGELVAIDKDGRFYANNESTGFVEQKPKRENVDRLVNDLKKAEEARFKKRRDRGREADEGDVTYINDKNKQFNLKLARFYDRYTTDIRESFERGTAI
;
A
#
# COMPACT_ATOMS: atom_id res chain seq x y z
N MET A 1 -7.90 52.30 20.67
CA MET A 1 -6.74 53.21 20.50
C MET A 1 -5.72 52.93 21.60
N PRO A 2 -4.42 53.12 21.37
CA PRO A 2 -3.38 52.07 21.27
C PRO A 2 -2.70 51.65 22.60
N PRO A 3 -2.07 50.46 22.65
CA PRO A 3 -1.01 50.18 23.62
C PRO A 3 0.34 50.80 23.16
N ALA A 4 0.98 51.57 24.04
CA ALA A 4 2.26 52.21 23.77
C ALA A 4 3.46 51.37 24.27
N LYS A 5 4.44 51.22 23.38
CA LYS A 5 5.73 50.52 23.46
C LYS A 5 6.67 51.04 24.56
N ARG A 6 7.54 50.15 25.07
CA ARG A 6 8.98 50.34 25.46
C ARG A 6 9.54 48.93 25.77
N ARG A 7 10.23 48.20 24.88
CA ARG A 7 11.63 48.23 24.38
C ARG A 7 12.76 48.14 25.42
N LYS A 8 13.45 46.99 25.32
CA LYS A 8 14.90 46.67 25.48
C LYS A 8 15.51 46.64 26.89
N LEU A 9 16.16 45.51 27.22
CA LEU A 9 17.62 45.39 27.36
C LEU A 9 17.99 43.95 27.73
N SER A 10 18.75 43.27 26.87
CA SER A 10 19.58 42.12 27.21
C SER A 10 20.87 42.60 27.89
N PRO A 11 21.47 41.77 28.75
CA PRO A 11 22.88 41.43 28.52
C PRO A 11 23.22 39.96 28.83
N LEU A 12 24.07 39.37 27.97
CA LEU A 12 24.90 38.20 28.27
C LEU A 12 26.05 38.62 29.22
N PRO A 13 26.59 37.67 29.99
CA PRO A 13 28.01 37.36 29.78
C PRO A 13 28.34 35.86 29.79
N ASP A 14 29.38 35.52 29.03
CA ASP A 14 30.16 34.28 29.08
C ASP A 14 30.94 34.15 30.39
N GLU A 15 30.98 32.96 31.00
CA GLU A 15 32.26 32.36 31.46
C GLU A 15 32.13 30.87 31.82
N ALA A 16 33.02 30.09 31.19
CA ALA A 16 33.71 28.87 31.63
C ALA A 16 32.99 27.81 32.50
N SER A 17 32.82 26.61 31.93
CA SER A 17 32.71 25.38 32.72
C SER A 17 33.13 24.13 31.93
N SER A 18 34.15 23.45 32.43
CA SER A 18 34.39 22.01 32.29
C SER A 18 34.93 21.56 33.66
N PRO A 19 34.47 20.44 34.25
CA PRO A 19 34.97 19.14 33.82
C PRO A 19 33.97 17.94 33.85
N ASN A 20 34.36 16.93 33.09
CA ASN A 20 33.94 15.51 32.92
C ASN A 20 33.59 14.71 34.22
N PRO A 21 33.22 13.40 34.19
CA PRO A 21 32.29 12.61 33.35
C PRO A 21 31.18 11.91 34.18
N GLU A 22 30.01 11.63 33.59
CA GLU A 22 28.96 10.83 34.23
C GLU A 22 29.14 9.31 34.08
N VAL A 23 28.88 8.64 35.19
CA VAL A 23 28.96 7.20 35.47
C VAL A 23 27.72 6.49 34.92
N LYS A 24 27.96 5.40 34.17
CA LYS A 24 26.93 4.42 33.77
C LYS A 24 26.29 3.78 35.00
N LYS A 25 24.96 3.86 35.12
CA LYS A 25 24.16 3.05 36.03
C LYS A 25 23.35 2.04 35.22
N ASP A 26 23.68 0.77 35.42
CA ASP A 26 22.80 -0.37 35.14
C ASP A 26 21.58 -0.30 36.05
N SER A 27 20.40 -0.58 35.48
CA SER A 27 19.18 -0.87 36.24
C SER A 27 18.37 -1.87 35.43
N GLN A 28 18.44 -3.14 35.86
CA GLN A 28 17.53 -4.19 35.43
C GLN A 28 16.23 -4.05 36.22
N GLU A 29 15.12 -3.88 35.50
CA GLU A 29 13.76 -4.06 36.04
C GLU A 29 13.32 -5.50 35.81
N GLU A 30 12.89 -6.16 36.89
CA GLU A 30 12.18 -7.42 36.89
C GLU A 30 10.74 -7.22 36.38
N LYS A 31 10.29 -8.10 35.47
CA LYS A 31 8.86 -8.37 35.26
C LYS A 31 8.59 -9.86 35.32
N GLY A 32 7.86 -10.24 36.37
CA GLY A 32 7.23 -11.54 36.51
C GLY A 32 6.08 -11.74 35.53
N VAL A 33 5.91 -12.98 35.09
CA VAL A 33 4.73 -13.46 34.37
C VAL A 33 4.21 -14.67 35.12
N GLN A 34 3.06 -14.50 35.77
CA GLN A 34 2.14 -15.57 36.14
C GLN A 34 1.38 -16.00 34.88
N LYS A 35 1.20 -17.31 34.69
CA LYS A 35 0.20 -17.86 33.79
C LYS A 35 -0.56 -18.96 34.52
N ASP A 36 -1.83 -18.66 34.76
CA ASP A 36 -2.88 -19.60 35.13
C ASP A 36 -3.32 -20.44 33.91
N GLU A 37 -3.87 -21.59 34.26
CA GLU A 37 -4.38 -22.66 33.41
C GLU A 37 -5.61 -22.26 32.61
N SER A 38 -5.75 -22.83 31.41
CA SER A 38 -7.05 -23.38 30.98
C SER A 38 -6.86 -24.38 29.84
N ASN A 39 -7.57 -25.49 30.01
CA ASN A 39 -7.57 -26.73 29.26
C ASN A 39 -8.78 -26.73 28.32
N VAL A 40 -8.60 -27.05 27.03
CA VAL A 40 -9.66 -27.63 26.20
C VAL A 40 -9.05 -28.68 25.28
N ALA A 41 -9.59 -29.88 25.40
CA ALA A 41 -9.25 -31.09 24.68
C ALA A 41 -10.05 -31.23 23.37
N ALA A 42 -9.49 -32.03 22.44
CA ALA A 42 -10.11 -32.93 21.45
C ALA A 42 -9.23 -32.94 20.18
N GLU A 43 -8.32 -33.92 20.01
CA GLU A 43 -8.52 -35.28 19.49
C GLU A 43 -8.22 -35.39 17.99
N SER A 44 -7.14 -36.08 17.65
CA SER A 44 -7.18 -37.24 16.73
C SER A 44 -5.82 -37.95 16.68
N ALA A 45 -5.89 -39.27 16.91
CA ALA A 45 -4.85 -40.28 17.01
C ALA A 45 -3.83 -40.34 15.85
N ASP A 46 -2.57 -40.61 16.18
CA ASP A 46 -1.97 -41.94 16.00
C ASP A 46 -0.67 -42.05 16.83
N ALA A 47 -0.70 -42.81 17.92
CA ALA A 47 0.48 -43.09 18.75
C ALA A 47 0.44 -44.54 19.21
N GLN A 48 1.17 -45.38 18.48
CA GLN A 48 1.53 -46.72 18.93
C GLN A 48 2.33 -46.61 20.23
N GLY A 49 1.82 -47.30 21.24
CA GLY A 49 2.29 -47.22 22.62
C GLY A 49 3.71 -47.73 22.82
N ALA A 50 4.47 -46.97 23.59
CA ALA A 50 5.50 -47.50 24.47
C ALA A 50 5.25 -46.93 25.86
N ALA A 51 4.54 -47.70 26.68
CA ALA A 51 4.44 -47.46 28.10
C ALA A 51 5.84 -47.46 28.72
N VAL A 52 6.31 -46.32 29.20
CA VAL A 52 7.49 -46.26 30.07
C VAL A 52 7.01 -46.27 31.51
N GLY A 53 6.96 -47.48 32.05
CA GLY A 53 6.78 -47.73 33.47
C GLY A 53 7.89 -47.07 34.28
N PHE A 54 7.50 -46.47 35.39
CA PHE A 54 8.41 -46.00 36.43
C PHE A 54 9.04 -47.22 37.11
N THR A 55 10.21 -47.66 36.62
CA THR A 55 11.04 -48.64 37.32
C THR A 55 12.17 -47.91 38.02
N SER A 56 12.05 -47.78 39.34
CA SER A 56 13.13 -47.34 40.21
C SER A 56 14.19 -48.45 40.32
N THR A 57 15.05 -48.56 39.31
CA THR A 57 16.25 -49.40 39.39
C THR A 57 17.40 -48.58 39.95
N LYS A 58 18.19 -49.15 40.86
CA LYS A 58 19.43 -48.55 41.36
C LYS A 58 20.39 -48.35 40.18
N ASP A 59 20.30 -47.19 39.53
CA ASP A 59 21.17 -46.85 38.41
C ASP A 59 22.62 -46.86 38.88
N SER A 60 23.45 -47.63 38.16
CA SER A 60 24.88 -47.66 38.39
C SER A 60 25.46 -46.27 38.16
N THR A 61 26.62 -45.97 38.75
CA THR A 61 27.31 -44.70 38.52
C THR A 61 27.58 -44.46 37.03
N ALA A 62 27.80 -45.53 36.26
CA ALA A 62 27.97 -45.48 34.82
C ALA A 62 26.69 -45.04 34.08
N ASP A 63 25.51 -45.54 34.47
CA ASP A 63 24.24 -45.15 33.84
C ASP A 63 23.90 -43.68 34.11
N ARG A 64 24.23 -43.17 35.30
CA ARG A 64 24.06 -41.75 35.63
C ARG A 64 24.99 -40.86 34.81
N LEU A 65 26.24 -41.28 34.60
CA LEU A 65 27.20 -40.57 33.74
C LEU A 65 26.75 -40.58 32.27
N ALA A 66 26.23 -41.71 31.77
CA ALA A 66 25.71 -41.81 30.41
C ALA A 66 24.48 -40.90 30.19
N ARG A 67 23.53 -40.88 31.14
CA ARG A 67 22.37 -39.97 31.08
C ARG A 67 22.78 -38.50 31.18
N PHE A 68 23.78 -38.18 32.00
CA PHE A 68 24.31 -36.83 32.08
C PHE A 68 25.02 -36.40 30.80
N ALA A 69 25.77 -37.30 30.16
CA ALA A 69 26.37 -37.06 28.85
C ALA A 69 25.28 -36.84 27.77
N ALA A 70 24.21 -37.64 27.79
CA ALA A 70 23.06 -37.45 26.90
C ALA A 70 22.30 -36.15 27.16
N LEU A 71 22.17 -35.72 28.42
CA LEU A 71 21.54 -34.45 28.77
C LEU A 71 22.41 -33.26 28.33
N LYS A 72 23.73 -33.37 28.47
CA LYS A 72 24.69 -32.38 27.95
C LYS A 72 24.66 -32.31 26.43
N SER A 73 24.63 -33.44 25.72
CA SER A 73 24.55 -33.46 24.26
C SER A 73 23.23 -32.84 23.78
N ARG A 74 22.11 -33.15 24.46
CA ARG A 74 20.81 -32.52 24.18
C ARG A 74 20.83 -31.01 24.44
N ALA A 75 21.39 -30.55 25.55
CA ALA A 75 21.50 -29.13 25.87
C ALA A 75 22.37 -28.36 24.87
N THR A 76 23.48 -28.96 24.41
CA THR A 76 24.32 -28.34 23.37
C THR A 76 23.64 -28.35 21.99
N ALA A 77 22.86 -29.39 21.66
CA ALA A 77 22.08 -29.44 20.43
C ALA A 77 20.95 -28.40 20.42
N SER A 78 20.21 -28.26 21.53
CA SER A 78 19.16 -27.23 21.65
C SER A 78 19.75 -25.82 21.60
N ALA A 79 20.89 -25.58 22.26
CA ALA A 79 21.58 -24.29 22.17
C ALA A 79 22.00 -23.94 20.74
N LYS A 80 22.50 -24.93 19.97
CA LYS A 80 22.82 -24.76 18.55
C LYS A 80 21.57 -24.50 17.70
N SER A 81 20.48 -25.22 17.94
CA SER A 81 19.21 -25.02 17.23
C SER A 81 18.65 -23.62 17.48
N ASN A 82 18.59 -23.18 18.74
CA ASN A 82 18.08 -21.87 19.12
C ASN A 82 18.94 -20.74 18.52
N LEU A 83 20.26 -20.91 18.49
CA LEU A 83 21.17 -19.96 17.84
C LEU A 83 20.92 -19.91 16.31
N ALA A 84 20.78 -21.07 15.66
CA ALA A 84 20.49 -21.16 14.24
C ALA A 84 19.13 -20.52 13.90
N GLU A 85 18.11 -20.74 14.72
CA GLU A 85 16.79 -20.15 14.55
C GLU A 85 16.81 -18.63 14.78
N ALA A 86 17.49 -18.14 15.82
CA ALA A 86 17.68 -16.72 16.06
C ALA A 86 18.42 -16.03 14.90
N LYS A 87 19.44 -16.69 14.32
CA LYS A 87 20.12 -16.20 13.11
C LYS A 87 19.19 -16.21 11.89
N ALA A 88 18.38 -17.25 11.72
CA ALA A 88 17.43 -17.34 10.61
C ALA A 88 16.33 -16.27 10.74
N GLU A 89 15.83 -16.00 11.94
CA GLU A 89 14.87 -14.93 12.21
C GLU A 89 15.48 -13.55 11.98
N ALA A 90 16.71 -13.31 12.46
CA ALA A 90 17.43 -12.08 12.16
C ALA A 90 17.62 -11.88 10.64
N ASN A 91 17.93 -12.94 9.89
CA ASN A 91 18.03 -12.88 8.44
C ASN A 91 16.66 -12.60 7.77
N ARG A 92 15.56 -13.20 8.25
CA ARG A 92 14.21 -12.91 7.73
C ARG A 92 13.81 -11.46 7.99
N ALA A 93 14.12 -10.93 9.17
CA ALA A 93 13.84 -9.54 9.54
C ALA A 93 14.73 -8.54 8.78
N ALA A 94 15.97 -8.91 8.46
CA ALA A 94 16.90 -8.07 7.70
C ALA A 94 16.54 -7.95 6.21
N VAL A 95 15.71 -8.86 5.70
CA VAL A 95 15.34 -8.89 4.29
C VAL A 95 14.10 -8.02 4.03
N ASP A 96 14.30 -6.94 3.29
CA ASP A 96 13.22 -6.06 2.85
C ASP A 96 12.30 -6.78 1.83
N PRO A 97 11.00 -6.93 2.12
CA PRO A 97 10.05 -7.59 1.23
C PRO A 97 9.87 -6.88 -0.13
N GLU A 98 10.00 -5.56 -0.19
CA GLU A 98 9.87 -4.82 -1.45
C GLU A 98 11.06 -5.09 -2.38
N LEU A 99 12.26 -5.10 -1.80
CA LEU A 99 13.48 -5.43 -2.51
C LEU A 99 13.43 -6.87 -3.04
N LEU A 100 13.01 -7.83 -2.22
CA LEU A 100 12.80 -9.23 -2.64
C LEU A 100 11.85 -9.32 -3.84
N ALA A 101 10.68 -8.67 -3.77
CA ALA A 101 9.72 -8.69 -4.86
C ALA A 101 10.30 -8.08 -6.16
N SER A 102 11.18 -7.07 -6.05
CA SER A 102 11.89 -6.51 -7.21
C SER A 102 12.94 -7.48 -7.77
N LEU A 103 13.70 -8.16 -6.92
CA LEU A 103 14.72 -9.14 -7.32
C LEU A 103 14.08 -10.36 -7.97
N ASN A 104 13.00 -10.87 -7.40
CA ASN A 104 12.24 -11.99 -7.96
C ASN A 104 11.68 -11.65 -9.35
N ARG A 105 11.16 -10.44 -9.56
CA ARG A 105 10.75 -9.97 -10.89
C ARG A 105 11.91 -9.93 -11.88
N LYS A 106 13.08 -9.43 -11.47
CA LYS A 106 14.28 -9.40 -12.32
C LYS A 106 14.78 -10.81 -12.64
N ALA A 107 14.78 -11.72 -11.67
CA ALA A 107 15.17 -13.11 -11.85
C ALA A 107 14.22 -13.83 -12.83
N ALA A 108 12.91 -13.61 -12.72
CA ALA A 108 11.93 -14.16 -13.66
C ALA A 108 12.09 -13.63 -15.09
N ILE A 109 12.41 -12.33 -15.26
CA ILE A 109 12.71 -11.76 -16.57
C ILE A 109 14.01 -12.37 -17.13
N ALA A 110 15.04 -12.50 -16.29
CA ALA A 110 16.31 -13.09 -16.69
C ALA A 110 16.15 -14.56 -17.11
N SER A 111 15.43 -15.37 -16.33
CA SER A 111 15.18 -16.78 -16.68
C SER A 111 14.36 -16.92 -17.96
N HIS A 112 13.36 -16.05 -18.18
CA HIS A 112 12.61 -16.00 -19.44
C HIS A 112 13.50 -15.64 -20.62
N ASN A 113 14.41 -14.67 -20.47
CA ASN A 113 15.33 -14.27 -21.52
C ASN A 113 16.38 -15.36 -21.84
N ILE A 114 16.85 -16.08 -20.82
CA ILE A 114 17.72 -17.26 -21.00
C ILE A 114 16.97 -18.34 -21.77
N LEU A 115 15.75 -18.70 -21.33
CA LEU A 115 14.91 -19.67 -22.03
C LEU A 115 14.67 -19.29 -23.50
N LYS A 116 14.42 -18.00 -23.77
CA LYS A 116 14.27 -17.48 -25.14
C LYS A 116 15.57 -17.65 -25.93
N ALA A 117 16.73 -17.34 -25.35
CA ALA A 117 18.02 -17.49 -26.02
C ALA A 117 18.35 -18.96 -26.31
N ASP A 118 18.21 -19.85 -25.33
CA ASP A 118 18.49 -21.29 -25.46
C ASP A 118 17.62 -21.92 -26.56
N THR A 119 16.32 -21.59 -26.58
CA THR A 119 15.41 -22.11 -27.62
C THR A 119 15.67 -21.53 -29.01
N GLU A 120 16.13 -20.28 -29.11
CA GLU A 120 16.55 -19.69 -30.39
C GLU A 120 17.89 -20.26 -30.89
N GLU A 121 18.78 -20.70 -29.99
CA GLU A 121 20.03 -21.39 -30.32
C GLU A 121 19.77 -22.81 -30.85
N ASP A 122 18.87 -23.56 -30.22
CA ASP A 122 18.55 -24.94 -30.60
C ASP A 122 17.72 -25.06 -31.89
N GLU A 123 16.64 -24.27 -32.01
CA GLU A 123 15.60 -24.42 -33.05
C GLU A 123 15.56 -23.24 -34.05
N GLY A 124 16.46 -22.26 -33.88
CA GLY A 124 16.59 -21.09 -34.75
C GLY A 124 15.66 -19.92 -34.39
N GLN A 125 15.84 -18.81 -35.11
CA GLN A 125 15.17 -17.54 -34.82
C GLN A 125 13.64 -17.67 -34.83
N GLY A 126 13.00 -17.18 -33.75
CA GLY A 126 11.54 -17.19 -33.58
C GLY A 126 10.94 -18.53 -33.15
N ALA A 127 11.75 -19.55 -32.85
CA ALA A 127 11.26 -20.83 -32.33
C ALA A 127 10.54 -20.68 -30.97
N PHE A 128 11.08 -19.85 -30.09
CA PHE A 128 10.48 -19.53 -28.79
C PHE A 128 9.03 -19.04 -28.91
N GLU A 129 8.80 -18.09 -29.81
CA GLU A 129 7.48 -17.46 -29.99
C GLU A 129 6.50 -18.41 -30.68
N ARG A 130 6.99 -19.28 -31.59
CA ARG A 130 6.17 -20.36 -32.14
C ARG A 130 5.76 -21.34 -31.04
N LYS A 131 6.70 -21.88 -30.27
CA LYS A 131 6.39 -22.84 -29.19
C LYS A 131 5.41 -22.24 -28.17
N ARG A 132 5.63 -20.99 -27.77
CA ARG A 132 4.70 -20.25 -26.92
C ARG A 132 3.31 -20.09 -27.54
N ALA A 133 3.23 -19.81 -28.85
CA ALA A 133 1.94 -19.65 -29.53
C ALA A 133 1.15 -20.97 -29.62
N TRP A 134 1.83 -22.12 -29.59
CA TRP A 134 1.18 -23.43 -29.55
C TRP A 134 0.57 -23.74 -28.18
N ASP A 135 1.17 -23.21 -27.10
CA ASP A 135 0.70 -23.40 -25.73
C ASP A 135 -0.41 -22.41 -25.32
N TYR A 136 -0.93 -21.58 -26.23
CA TYR A 136 -2.04 -20.67 -25.91
C TYR A 136 -3.30 -21.46 -25.57
N THR A 137 -3.71 -21.37 -24.30
CA THR A 137 -4.99 -21.91 -23.84
C THR A 137 -6.13 -20.98 -24.22
N ILE A 138 -7.34 -21.54 -24.38
CA ILE A 138 -8.56 -20.76 -24.65
C ILE A 138 -8.75 -19.69 -23.57
N GLU A 139 -8.57 -20.05 -22.29
CA GLU A 139 -8.66 -19.10 -21.17
C GLU A 139 -7.65 -17.94 -21.26
N GLU A 140 -6.43 -18.19 -21.72
CA GLU A 140 -5.42 -17.13 -21.88
C GLU A 140 -5.79 -16.19 -23.03
N SER A 141 -6.31 -16.73 -24.13
CA SER A 141 -6.80 -15.92 -25.25
C SER A 141 -7.99 -15.05 -24.86
N GLU A 142 -8.97 -15.60 -24.12
CA GLU A 142 -10.13 -14.85 -23.62
C GLU A 142 -9.71 -13.72 -22.68
N ARG A 143 -8.80 -13.98 -21.73
CA ARG A 143 -8.24 -12.93 -20.86
C ARG A 143 -7.46 -11.88 -21.63
N TRP A 144 -6.83 -12.24 -22.75
CA TRP A 144 -6.16 -11.28 -23.62
C TRP A 144 -7.17 -10.41 -24.36
N ASP A 145 -8.22 -11.00 -24.92
CA ASP A 145 -9.31 -10.30 -25.59
C ASP A 145 -10.04 -9.36 -24.63
N GLU A 146 -10.36 -9.81 -23.42
CA GLU A 146 -10.95 -8.98 -22.36
C GLU A 146 -10.06 -7.77 -22.04
N ARG A 147 -8.74 -7.97 -21.88
CA ARG A 147 -7.80 -6.86 -21.63
C ARG A 147 -7.75 -5.90 -22.81
N MET A 148 -7.77 -6.39 -24.04
CA MET A 148 -7.79 -5.55 -25.24
C MET A 148 -9.10 -4.78 -25.38
N GLN A 149 -10.23 -5.42 -25.08
CA GLN A 149 -11.55 -4.80 -25.07
C GLN A 149 -11.64 -3.73 -23.99
N GLN A 150 -11.14 -3.98 -22.77
CA GLN A 150 -11.06 -2.98 -21.70
C GLN A 150 -10.18 -1.79 -22.11
N LYS A 151 -9.01 -2.05 -22.72
CA LYS A 151 -8.14 -0.96 -23.24
C LYS A 151 -8.85 -0.14 -24.31
N LYS A 152 -9.56 -0.79 -25.23
CA LYS A 152 -10.34 -0.14 -26.28
C LYS A 152 -11.46 0.71 -25.67
N GLY A 153 -12.24 0.15 -24.74
CA GLY A 153 -13.28 0.87 -24.02
C GLY A 153 -12.75 2.09 -23.26
N ASN A 154 -11.58 1.97 -22.61
CA ASN A 154 -10.94 3.09 -21.94
C ASN A 154 -10.50 4.20 -22.92
N ARG A 155 -10.00 3.82 -24.10
CA ARG A 155 -9.61 4.77 -25.15
C ARG A 155 -10.82 5.52 -25.69
N GLU A 156 -11.92 4.82 -25.95
CA GLU A 156 -13.17 5.40 -26.46
C GLU A 156 -13.86 6.28 -25.40
N ASN A 157 -13.78 5.90 -24.13
CA ASN A 157 -14.32 6.67 -23.00
C ASN A 157 -13.44 7.85 -22.56
N ASN A 158 -12.34 8.14 -23.26
CA ASN A 158 -11.50 9.31 -22.96
C ASN A 158 -12.15 10.64 -23.36
N ALA A 159 -13.04 10.64 -24.36
CA ALA A 159 -13.72 11.86 -24.79
C ALA A 159 -14.67 12.39 -23.70
N PHE A 160 -14.69 13.71 -23.54
CA PHE A 160 -15.67 14.39 -22.69
C PHE A 160 -17.07 14.19 -23.27
N LYS A 161 -18.01 13.76 -22.43
CA LYS A 161 -19.42 13.54 -22.79
C LYS A 161 -20.33 14.45 -21.96
N ASP A 162 -20.27 14.30 -20.64
CA ASP A 162 -21.05 15.05 -19.66
C ASP A 162 -20.24 15.31 -18.38
N TYR A 163 -20.59 16.36 -17.66
CA TYR A 163 -19.98 16.74 -16.39
C TYR A 163 -20.22 15.70 -15.28
N SER A 164 -21.40 15.07 -15.24
CA SER A 164 -21.68 14.04 -14.21
C SER A 164 -20.78 12.81 -14.39
N ALA A 165 -20.65 12.34 -15.63
CA ALA A 165 -19.80 11.20 -15.98
C ALA A 165 -18.30 11.51 -15.83
N GLU A 166 -17.86 12.74 -16.07
CA GLU A 166 -16.49 13.13 -15.78
C GLU A 166 -16.24 13.21 -14.27
N ALA A 167 -17.20 13.75 -13.50
CA ALA A 167 -17.11 13.80 -12.04
C ALA A 167 -17.02 12.40 -11.41
N SER A 168 -17.81 11.42 -11.89
CA SER A 168 -17.72 10.04 -11.39
C SER A 168 -16.36 9.40 -11.71
N LYS A 169 -15.83 9.56 -12.93
CA LYS A 169 -14.47 9.08 -13.26
C LYS A 169 -13.40 9.72 -12.39
N MET A 170 -13.55 11.01 -12.07
CA MET A 170 -12.63 11.72 -11.19
C MET A 170 -12.70 11.18 -9.77
N TYR A 171 -13.91 10.94 -9.26
CA TYR A 171 -14.15 10.32 -7.96
C TYR A 171 -13.53 8.92 -7.89
N ASP A 172 -13.82 8.04 -8.85
CA ASP A 172 -13.26 6.67 -8.90
C ASP A 172 -11.72 6.69 -8.91
N ARG A 173 -11.12 7.65 -9.62
CA ARG A 173 -9.67 7.82 -9.62
C ARG A 173 -9.15 8.25 -8.25
N GLN A 174 -9.86 9.16 -7.57
CA GLN A 174 -9.49 9.60 -6.22
C GLN A 174 -9.62 8.45 -5.22
N ILE A 175 -10.69 7.65 -5.27
CA ILE A 175 -10.86 6.47 -4.43
C ILE A 175 -9.72 5.47 -4.64
N ARG A 176 -9.36 5.15 -5.88
CA ARG A 176 -8.22 4.25 -6.16
C ARG A 176 -6.89 4.78 -5.64
N GLU A 177 -6.66 6.10 -5.73
CA GLU A 177 -5.43 6.70 -5.18
C GLU A 177 -5.46 6.68 -3.64
N LEU A 178 -6.61 6.86 -3.01
CA LEU A 178 -6.79 6.72 -1.56
C LEU A 178 -6.53 5.28 -1.10
N GLU A 179 -7.06 4.27 -1.80
CA GLU A 179 -6.78 2.85 -1.52
C GLU A 179 -5.29 2.54 -1.66
N LYS A 180 -4.65 3.07 -2.70
CA LYS A 180 -3.22 2.93 -2.91
C LYS A 180 -2.42 3.58 -1.78
N ASN A 181 -2.82 4.75 -1.31
CA ASN A 181 -2.18 5.41 -0.18
C ASN A 181 -2.40 4.61 1.11
N ALA A 182 -3.62 4.11 1.36
CA ALA A 182 -3.91 3.23 2.49
C ALA A 182 -3.04 1.96 2.51
N ARG A 183 -2.78 1.38 1.32
CA ARG A 183 -1.88 0.23 1.18
C ARG A 183 -0.42 0.59 1.48
N LYS A 184 0.04 1.80 1.11
CA LYS A 184 1.40 2.29 1.45
C LYS A 184 1.55 2.56 2.94
N ASP A 185 0.50 3.04 3.59
CA ASP A 185 0.48 3.34 5.02
C ASP A 185 0.35 2.07 5.90
N GLY A 186 0.40 0.87 5.29
CA GLY A 186 0.36 -0.41 6.00
C GLY A 186 -0.97 -0.70 6.70
N GLY A 187 -2.04 0.03 6.36
CA GLY A 187 -3.35 -0.14 7.01
C GLY A 187 -3.52 0.62 8.32
N LYS A 188 -2.57 1.46 8.75
CA LYS A 188 -2.67 2.25 10.00
C LYS A 188 -4.00 2.99 10.16
N HIS A 189 -4.51 3.60 9.09
CA HIS A 189 -5.78 4.34 9.14
C HIS A 189 -7.01 3.45 9.26
N ARG A 190 -6.91 2.21 8.78
CA ARG A 190 -7.95 1.20 8.96
C ARG A 190 -7.99 0.75 10.41
N GLU A 191 -6.84 0.53 11.02
CA GLU A 191 -6.74 0.22 12.46
C GLU A 191 -7.27 1.37 13.33
N ASP A 192 -6.91 2.62 13.00
CA ASP A 192 -7.43 3.80 13.69
C ASP A 192 -8.97 3.90 13.61
N TYR A 193 -9.55 3.49 12.49
CA TYR A 193 -11.00 3.42 12.29
C TYR A 193 -11.63 2.30 13.12
N GLU A 194 -11.05 1.10 13.12
CA GLU A 194 -11.53 -0.04 13.91
C GLU A 194 -11.46 0.26 15.42
N ARG A 195 -10.41 0.96 15.88
CA ARG A 195 -10.30 1.43 17.26
C ARG A 195 -11.38 2.44 17.63
N GLN A 196 -11.62 3.44 16.78
CA GLN A 196 -12.68 4.44 17.01
C GLN A 196 -14.07 3.78 17.00
N LYS A 197 -14.30 2.82 16.09
CA LYS A 197 -15.52 2.01 16.06
C LYS A 197 -15.72 1.26 17.39
N ALA A 198 -14.68 0.57 17.86
CA ALA A 198 -14.73 -0.18 19.10
C ALA A 198 -14.99 0.72 20.31
N GLU A 199 -14.36 1.90 20.38
CA GLU A 199 -14.56 2.88 21.45
C GLU A 199 -16.00 3.44 21.47
N ILE A 200 -16.56 3.77 20.30
CA ILE A 200 -17.95 4.24 20.22
C ILE A 200 -18.92 3.12 20.65
N LEU A 201 -18.68 1.89 20.20
CA LEU A 201 -19.50 0.74 20.56
C LEU A 201 -19.41 0.40 22.06
N GLU A 202 -18.23 0.48 22.65
CA GLU A 202 -18.01 0.28 24.08
C GLU A 202 -18.71 1.37 24.91
N ASN A 203 -18.64 2.62 24.48
CA ASN A 203 -19.33 3.72 25.13
C ASN A 203 -20.85 3.56 25.06
N ALA A 204 -21.39 3.17 23.91
CA ALA A 204 -22.81 2.82 23.78
C ALA A 204 -23.19 1.65 24.70
N ALA A 205 -22.29 0.69 24.90
CA ALA A 205 -22.55 -0.48 25.76
C ALA A 205 -22.60 -0.09 27.22
N ARG A 206 -21.73 0.83 27.64
CA ARG A 206 -21.73 1.40 28.97
C ARG A 206 -22.95 2.28 29.24
N THR A 207 -23.43 3.03 28.25
CA THR A 207 -24.62 3.89 28.40
C THR A 207 -25.94 3.14 28.22
N GLY A 208 -25.90 1.84 27.88
CA GLY A 208 -27.09 1.04 27.63
C GLY A 208 -27.83 1.42 26.35
N GLY A 209 -27.14 2.06 25.41
CA GLY A 209 -27.69 2.58 24.16
C GLY A 209 -27.63 1.60 22.98
N LEU A 210 -27.17 0.35 23.15
CA LEU A 210 -27.21 -0.62 22.05
C LEU A 210 -28.60 -1.19 21.88
N GLU A 211 -29.10 -1.05 20.66
CA GLU A 211 -30.24 -1.77 20.13
C GLU A 211 -29.72 -2.93 19.30
N ILE A 212 -30.16 -4.14 19.63
CA ILE A 212 -29.80 -5.34 18.87
C ILE A 212 -30.80 -5.43 17.72
N VAL A 213 -30.35 -5.12 16.50
CA VAL A 213 -31.18 -5.19 15.29
C VAL A 213 -30.82 -6.47 14.54
N GLU A 214 -31.81 -7.31 14.30
CA GLU A 214 -31.68 -8.49 13.46
C GLU A 214 -31.80 -8.06 12.00
N MET A 215 -30.74 -8.27 11.22
CA MET A 215 -30.74 -7.98 9.79
C MET A 215 -31.47 -9.08 9.00
N ASP A 216 -31.84 -8.80 7.74
CA ASP A 216 -32.55 -9.73 6.84
C ASP A 216 -31.83 -11.08 6.61
N ASN A 217 -30.54 -11.16 6.95
CA ASN A 217 -29.70 -12.35 6.90
C ASN A 217 -29.68 -13.16 8.22
N GLY A 218 -30.44 -12.76 9.25
CA GLY A 218 -30.47 -13.38 10.58
C GLY A 218 -29.26 -13.05 11.47
N GLU A 219 -28.41 -12.10 11.07
CA GLU A 219 -27.28 -11.63 11.87
C GLU A 219 -27.73 -10.52 12.83
N LEU A 220 -27.50 -10.73 14.14
CA LEU A 220 -27.81 -9.75 15.19
C LEU A 220 -26.68 -8.72 15.25
N VAL A 221 -26.93 -7.51 14.75
CA VAL A 221 -25.97 -6.41 14.79
C VAL A 221 -26.37 -5.44 15.89
N ALA A 222 -25.44 -5.17 16.79
CA ALA A 222 -25.64 -4.23 17.88
C ALA A 222 -25.40 -2.81 17.35
N ILE A 223 -26.49 -2.08 17.12
CA ILE A 223 -26.53 -0.74 16.56
C ILE A 223 -26.72 0.24 17.71
N ASP A 224 -25.92 1.31 17.73
CA ASP A 224 -26.08 2.41 18.68
C ASP A 224 -27.36 3.20 18.37
N LYS A 225 -28.28 3.28 19.33
CA LYS A 225 -29.55 4.00 19.21
C LYS A 225 -29.37 5.50 19.03
N ASP A 226 -28.30 6.07 19.58
CA ASP A 226 -27.94 7.48 19.38
C ASP A 226 -27.40 7.74 17.96
N GLY A 227 -27.16 6.68 17.17
CA GLY A 227 -26.71 6.78 15.79
C GLY A 227 -25.35 7.45 15.64
N ARG A 228 -24.47 7.37 16.65
CA ARG A 228 -23.15 8.05 16.61
C ARG A 228 -22.19 7.40 15.63
N PHE A 229 -22.23 6.07 15.53
CA PHE A 229 -21.42 5.31 14.58
C PHE A 229 -22.21 4.93 13.33
N TYR A 230 -23.39 4.35 13.52
CA TYR A 230 -24.33 4.03 12.45
C TYR A 230 -25.39 5.13 12.36
N ALA A 231 -25.03 6.24 11.73
CA ALA A 231 -25.94 7.38 11.60
C ALA A 231 -27.14 7.05 10.69
N ASN A 232 -28.35 7.33 11.19
CA ASN A 232 -29.58 7.38 10.41
C ASN A 232 -29.91 8.84 10.04
N ASN A 233 -30.95 9.06 9.23
CA ASN A 233 -31.33 10.42 8.78
C ASN A 233 -31.65 11.40 9.93
N GLU A 234 -31.94 10.89 11.13
CA GLU A 234 -32.27 11.69 12.32
C GLU A 234 -31.08 11.84 13.29
N SER A 235 -29.94 11.20 13.01
CA SER A 235 -28.76 11.25 13.87
C SER A 235 -28.05 12.60 13.78
N THR A 236 -27.77 13.20 14.93
CA THR A 236 -27.02 14.46 15.06
C THR A 236 -25.58 14.25 15.52
N GLY A 237 -25.11 13.01 15.64
CA GLY A 237 -23.78 12.68 16.18
C GLY A 237 -22.61 13.31 15.42
N PHE A 238 -22.79 13.66 14.15
CA PHE A 238 -21.76 14.29 13.33
C PHE A 238 -21.40 15.73 13.76
N VAL A 239 -22.30 16.42 14.46
CA VAL A 239 -22.14 17.86 14.81
C VAL A 239 -20.99 18.05 15.81
N GLU A 240 -20.78 17.10 16.71
CA GLU A 240 -19.75 17.17 17.75
C GLU A 240 -18.39 16.62 17.30
N GLN A 241 -18.34 15.94 16.16
CA GLN A 241 -17.14 15.25 15.69
C GLN A 241 -16.10 16.24 15.13
N LYS A 242 -15.02 16.45 15.89
CA LYS A 242 -13.87 17.24 15.44
C LYS A 242 -12.78 16.33 14.86
N PRO A 243 -12.50 16.38 13.56
CA PRO A 243 -11.44 15.56 12.97
C PRO A 243 -10.07 15.95 13.52
N LYS A 244 -9.17 14.95 13.63
CA LYS A 244 -7.77 15.19 14.01
C LYS A 244 -7.10 16.09 12.94
N ARG A 245 -6.27 17.04 13.38
CA ARG A 245 -5.57 17.99 12.48
C ARG A 245 -4.76 17.28 11.39
N GLU A 246 -4.10 16.19 11.74
CA GLU A 246 -3.34 15.35 10.80
C GLU A 246 -4.20 14.86 9.62
N ASN A 247 -5.45 14.45 9.87
CA ASN A 247 -6.36 13.98 8.82
C ASN A 247 -6.79 15.15 7.91
N VAL A 248 -6.99 16.33 8.47
CA VAL A 248 -7.31 17.55 7.71
C VAL A 248 -6.12 17.95 6.83
N ASP A 249 -4.90 17.94 7.37
CA ASP A 249 -3.69 18.28 6.63
C ASP A 249 -3.46 17.32 5.46
N ARG A 250 -3.73 16.02 5.63
CA ARG A 250 -3.70 15.03 4.54
C ARG A 250 -4.71 15.34 3.44
N LEU A 251 -5.96 15.63 3.80
CA LEU A 251 -6.99 16.02 2.84
C LEU A 251 -6.57 17.27 2.04
N VAL A 252 -6.02 18.28 2.71
CA VAL A 252 -5.54 19.51 2.07
C VAL A 252 -4.37 19.21 1.13
N ASN A 253 -3.44 18.34 1.53
CA ASN A 253 -2.32 17.94 0.68
C ASN A 253 -2.79 17.16 -0.56
N ASP A 254 -3.77 16.28 -0.42
CA ASP A 254 -4.36 15.55 -1.55
C ASP A 254 -5.09 16.48 -2.53
N LEU A 255 -5.82 17.49 -2.01
CA LEU A 255 -6.45 18.53 -2.83
C LEU A 255 -5.39 19.33 -3.61
N LYS A 256 -4.33 19.81 -2.95
CA LYS A 256 -3.22 20.53 -3.59
C LYS A 256 -2.54 19.69 -4.67
N LYS A 257 -2.22 18.42 -4.38
CA LYS A 257 -1.62 17.49 -5.34
C LYS A 257 -2.52 17.28 -6.55
N ALA A 258 -3.83 17.18 -6.35
CA ALA A 258 -4.79 17.06 -7.45
C ALA A 258 -4.83 18.34 -8.32
N GLU A 259 -4.80 19.51 -7.70
CA GLU A 259 -4.73 20.80 -8.42
C GLU A 259 -3.43 20.95 -9.20
N GLU A 260 -2.29 20.68 -8.58
CA GLU A 260 -0.97 20.72 -9.24
C GLU A 260 -0.91 19.79 -10.45
N ALA A 261 -1.45 18.57 -10.34
CA ALA A 261 -1.54 17.65 -11.46
C ALA A 261 -2.40 18.19 -12.61
N ARG A 262 -3.52 18.88 -12.31
CA ARG A 262 -4.35 19.55 -13.32
C ARG A 262 -3.62 20.71 -13.97
N PHE A 263 -2.96 21.57 -13.18
CA PHE A 263 -2.20 22.72 -13.69
C PHE A 263 -1.02 22.29 -14.55
N LYS A 264 -0.28 21.26 -14.13
CA LYS A 264 0.83 20.67 -14.91
C LYS A 264 0.34 20.19 -16.27
N LYS A 265 -0.72 19.36 -16.31
CA LYS A 265 -1.32 18.88 -17.57
C LYS A 265 -1.82 20.02 -18.46
N ARG A 266 -2.33 21.11 -17.88
CA ARG A 266 -2.75 22.29 -18.65
C ARG A 266 -1.55 23.04 -19.23
N ARG A 267 -0.47 23.20 -18.46
CA ARG A 267 0.76 23.86 -18.89
C ARG A 267 1.46 23.07 -19.99
N ASP A 268 1.56 21.76 -19.84
CA ASP A 268 2.27 20.90 -20.78
C ASP A 268 1.57 20.88 -22.16
N ARG A 269 0.23 20.97 -22.22
CA ARG A 269 -0.54 21.13 -23.47
C ARG A 269 -0.27 22.44 -24.23
N GLY A 270 0.33 23.45 -23.60
CA GLY A 270 0.65 24.74 -24.22
C GLY A 270 2.13 24.92 -24.53
N ARG A 271 2.97 23.93 -24.22
CA ARG A 271 4.43 23.96 -24.40
C ARG A 271 4.96 22.92 -25.37
N GLU A 272 4.08 22.35 -26.20
CA GLU A 272 4.55 21.55 -27.33
C GLU A 272 5.45 22.46 -28.17
N ALA A 273 6.68 22.01 -28.41
CA ALA A 273 7.68 22.79 -29.12
C ALA A 273 7.12 23.12 -30.51
N ASP A 274 7.18 24.39 -30.90
CA ASP A 274 6.80 24.82 -32.25
C ASP A 274 7.91 24.35 -33.22
N GLU A 275 7.95 23.03 -33.49
CA GLU A 275 8.85 22.41 -34.48
C GLU A 275 8.35 22.61 -35.93
N GLY A 276 7.31 23.42 -36.13
CA GLY A 276 6.73 23.72 -37.44
C GLY A 276 6.72 25.20 -37.79
N ASP A 277 6.26 25.50 -39.01
CA ASP A 277 6.16 26.87 -39.51
C ASP A 277 5.22 27.73 -38.65
N VAL A 278 5.74 28.88 -38.21
CA VAL A 278 5.01 29.79 -37.32
C VAL A 278 3.99 30.58 -38.14
N THR A 279 2.71 30.16 -38.06
CA THR A 279 1.58 30.80 -38.76
C THR A 279 0.90 31.93 -37.96
N TYR A 280 1.48 32.36 -36.84
CA TYR A 280 0.86 33.31 -35.92
C TYR A 280 1.81 34.43 -35.49
N ILE A 281 1.25 35.61 -35.21
CA ILE A 281 2.00 36.80 -34.74
C ILE A 281 1.92 36.97 -33.22
N ASN A 282 0.82 36.53 -32.58
CA ASN A 282 0.61 36.63 -31.13
C ASN A 282 -0.03 35.35 -30.56
N ASP A 283 0.02 35.18 -29.24
CA ASP A 283 -0.52 33.97 -28.57
C ASP A 283 -2.02 33.77 -28.75
N LYS A 284 -2.79 34.87 -28.84
CA LYS A 284 -4.24 34.81 -29.09
C LYS A 284 -4.53 34.32 -30.51
N ASN A 285 -3.72 34.74 -31.47
CA ASN A 285 -3.75 34.31 -32.86
C ASN A 285 -3.35 32.83 -32.96
N LYS A 286 -2.32 32.40 -32.23
CA LYS A 286 -1.98 30.96 -32.10
C LYS A 286 -3.19 30.14 -31.62
N GLN A 287 -3.84 30.56 -30.55
CA GLN A 287 -5.02 29.87 -30.02
C GLN A 287 -6.20 29.87 -31.00
N PHE A 288 -6.38 30.96 -31.74
CA PHE A 288 -7.41 31.06 -32.77
C PHE A 288 -7.11 30.15 -33.97
N ASN A 289 -5.88 30.15 -34.48
CA ASN A 289 -5.43 29.24 -35.54
C ASN A 289 -5.55 27.78 -35.11
N LEU A 290 -5.17 27.43 -33.87
CA LEU A 290 -5.39 26.09 -33.31
C LEU A 290 -6.87 25.72 -33.23
N LYS A 291 -7.76 26.68 -32.96
CA LYS A 291 -9.21 26.44 -33.00
C LYS A 291 -9.66 26.17 -34.43
N LEU A 292 -9.26 27.00 -35.39
CA LEU A 292 -9.59 26.80 -36.82
C LEU A 292 -9.07 25.45 -37.31
N ALA A 293 -7.83 25.11 -36.96
CA ALA A 293 -7.20 23.85 -37.30
C ALA A 293 -8.07 22.65 -36.92
N ARG A 294 -8.55 22.62 -35.67
CA ARG A 294 -9.41 21.53 -35.17
C ARG A 294 -10.74 21.35 -35.95
N PHE A 295 -11.29 22.41 -36.52
CA PHE A 295 -12.59 22.35 -37.22
C PHE A 295 -12.44 22.21 -38.74
N TYR A 296 -11.47 22.91 -39.33
CA TYR A 296 -11.37 23.07 -40.77
C TYR A 296 -10.27 22.23 -41.42
N ASP A 297 -9.23 21.81 -40.68
CA ASP A 297 -8.12 21.06 -41.29
C ASP A 297 -8.56 19.80 -41.99
N ARG A 298 -9.61 19.14 -41.48
CA ARG A 298 -10.22 17.96 -42.11
C ARG A 298 -10.74 18.24 -43.53
N TYR A 299 -11.14 19.47 -43.82
CA TYR A 299 -11.72 19.88 -45.11
C TYR A 299 -10.74 20.68 -45.98
N THR A 300 -9.64 21.16 -45.41
CA THR A 300 -8.65 22.03 -46.09
C THR A 300 -7.31 21.34 -46.28
N THR A 301 -7.21 20.02 -46.07
CA THR A 301 -6.00 19.21 -46.30
C THR A 301 -5.46 19.43 -47.72
N ASP A 302 -6.32 19.30 -48.71
CA ASP A 302 -5.93 19.31 -50.12
C ASP A 302 -5.44 20.70 -50.55
N ILE A 303 -6.06 21.74 -50.00
CA ILE A 303 -5.67 23.13 -50.19
C ILE A 303 -4.29 23.38 -49.56
N ARG A 304 -4.07 22.90 -48.32
CA ARG A 304 -2.77 23.01 -47.64
C ARG A 304 -1.67 22.29 -48.41
N GLU A 305 -1.91 21.06 -48.82
CA GLU A 305 -0.94 20.26 -49.60
C GLU A 305 -0.64 20.93 -50.95
N SER A 306 -1.65 21.53 -51.60
CA SER A 306 -1.45 22.31 -52.82
C SER A 306 -0.58 23.55 -52.59
N PHE A 307 -0.75 24.25 -51.45
CA PHE A 307 0.13 25.37 -51.09
C PHE A 307 1.56 24.91 -50.81
N GLU A 308 1.74 23.79 -50.10
CA GLU A 308 3.07 23.21 -49.82
C GLU A 308 3.76 22.69 -51.10
N ARG A 309 2.97 22.22 -52.08
CA ARG A 309 3.44 21.79 -53.42
C ARG A 309 3.69 22.96 -54.38
N GLY A 310 3.40 24.20 -54.00
CA GLY A 310 3.66 25.38 -54.83
C GLY A 310 2.52 25.78 -55.79
N THR A 311 1.27 25.56 -55.39
CA THR A 311 0.03 26.02 -56.06
C THR A 311 -0.17 25.56 -57.51
N ALA A 312 0.53 24.49 -57.93
CA ALA A 312 0.25 23.81 -59.19
C ALA A 312 -1.03 22.99 -59.05
N ILE A 313 -2.08 23.40 -59.76
CA ILE A 313 -3.34 22.64 -59.97
C ILE A 313 -3.06 21.38 -60.76
#